data_AF-I3CS21-F1
#
_entry.id   AF-I3CS21-F1
#
_cell.length_a   1.000
_cell.length_b   1.000
_cell.length_c   1.000
_cell.angle_alpha   90.00
_cell.angle_beta   90.00
_cell.angle_gamma   90.00
#
_symmetry.space_group_name_H-M   'P 1'
#
loop_
_entity.id
_entity.type
_entity.pdbx_description
1 polymer ?
#
loop_
_entity_poly.entity_id
_entity_poly.type
_entity_poly.pdbx_seq_one_letter_code
_entity_poly.pdbx_strand_id
1 'polypeptide(L)'
;MAVRDGVPIVPAAITERLKPTARGTQTALVTGLPDAAVTTDRNHRVKVQFHWQRGQAPNPGGLRETGNLADKDGNAPGNDASGTWVRVAEAQSGPNWGSQFTPRIGSEVLIDFIEGDIDRPVVVAQLYNGSDVPPFPAGADSGANHAGTISGWHSTAHDGSGFNQWVVDDTQSQLRMRLASSQARSQLNLGHLIEQADSGAQRGSYRGQGFELRSDAWGVVRGAEGLLISSTARPAAGASVTSTQMDAQEAVAQLKGAQQLAQTMGDAATQQQALHSADALQAKRDFISIIDPADQGKHPGSVNGQDAFKSKEGSRESDTAQPVEKFAKAAVLMESPANINWASAASTVLYAGENLHWTSQGDTHWTAADTASLAAGKAATLFAHDGGIQAYAGNGPVSLQAHTDALEILADKDVSVISVNEGIEIKARQKIVLQAGQASVTLEGGNITFACPGTFSVKGGTHAFPGGMSVSPDLMALPDSKYKLFDEAFVVKDPNGNPLSNVPYRIKSSAGDQLAATTKDGMSERVSTEASENVEFAMEWFKVVPTKT
;
A
#
# COMPACT_ATOMS: atom_id res chain seq x y z
N MET A 1 -73.98 -37.02 46.95
CA MET A 1 -74.55 -36.08 45.96
C MET A 1 -74.61 -36.83 44.64
N ALA A 2 -75.80 -37.08 44.09
CA ALA A 2 -75.95 -37.77 42.81
C ALA A 2 -76.14 -36.71 41.71
N VAL A 3 -75.44 -36.87 40.59
CA VAL A 3 -75.50 -35.97 39.42
C VAL A 3 -76.10 -36.77 38.26
N ARG A 4 -76.86 -36.12 37.37
CA ARG A 4 -77.47 -36.79 36.20
C ARG A 4 -76.38 -37.32 35.27
N ASP A 5 -76.60 -38.50 34.67
CA ASP A 5 -75.63 -39.28 33.86
C ASP A 5 -75.00 -38.49 32.68
N GLY A 6 -75.69 -37.46 32.17
CA GLY A 6 -75.19 -36.57 31.12
C GLY A 6 -74.48 -35.30 31.60
N VAL A 7 -74.33 -35.09 32.92
CA VAL A 7 -73.68 -33.90 33.48
C VAL A 7 -72.23 -34.27 33.82
N PRO A 8 -71.23 -33.66 33.16
CA PRO A 8 -69.84 -33.90 33.50
C PRO A 8 -69.59 -33.48 34.95
N ILE A 9 -69.19 -34.46 35.78
CA ILE A 9 -68.77 -34.20 37.15
C ILE A 9 -67.37 -33.62 37.09
N VAL A 10 -67.27 -32.30 37.23
CA VAL A 10 -66.01 -31.61 37.47
C VAL A 10 -65.81 -31.44 38.98
N PRO A 11 -64.57 -31.47 39.47
CA PRO A 11 -64.29 -31.13 40.87
C PRO A 11 -64.93 -29.77 41.20
N ALA A 12 -65.72 -29.72 42.25
CA ALA A 12 -66.31 -28.46 42.68
C ALA A 12 -65.18 -27.48 43.02
N ALA A 13 -65.30 -26.22 42.56
CA ALA A 13 -64.33 -25.15 42.78
C ALA A 13 -64.30 -24.66 44.25
N ILE A 14 -64.33 -25.58 45.22
CA ILE A 14 -64.40 -25.29 46.66
C ILE A 14 -63.04 -25.25 47.35
N THR A 15 -61.98 -25.38 46.56
CA THR A 15 -60.65 -24.94 46.90
C THR A 15 -60.05 -24.56 45.56
N GLU A 16 -59.79 -23.27 45.31
CA GLU A 16 -58.60 -22.95 44.53
C GLU A 16 -57.50 -23.83 45.13
N ARG A 17 -57.03 -24.84 44.40
CA ARG A 17 -55.72 -25.39 44.72
C ARG A 17 -54.81 -24.21 44.52
N LEU A 18 -54.50 -23.49 45.60
CA LEU A 18 -53.68 -22.29 45.59
C LEU A 18 -52.42 -22.67 44.83
N LYS A 19 -52.34 -22.22 43.56
CA LYS A 19 -51.18 -22.50 42.74
C LYS A 19 -50.00 -21.89 43.48
N PRO A 20 -48.91 -22.64 43.73
CA PRO A 20 -47.77 -22.08 44.43
C PRO A 20 -47.34 -20.79 43.71
N THR A 21 -47.28 -19.70 44.46
CA THR A 21 -46.88 -18.39 43.93
C THR A 21 -45.46 -18.11 44.36
N ALA A 22 -44.61 -17.70 43.42
CA ALA A 22 -43.29 -17.17 43.75
C ALA A 22 -43.46 -15.89 44.57
N ARG A 23 -42.84 -15.82 45.74
CA ARG A 23 -42.90 -14.64 46.63
C ARG A 23 -41.94 -13.52 46.21
N GLY A 24 -41.16 -13.75 45.16
CA GLY A 24 -40.13 -12.84 44.65
C GLY A 24 -39.24 -13.56 43.64
N THR A 25 -38.22 -12.85 43.19
CA THR A 25 -37.21 -13.39 42.27
C THR A 25 -36.39 -14.49 42.92
N GLN A 26 -35.86 -15.39 42.09
CA GLN A 26 -34.96 -16.47 42.50
C GLN A 26 -33.74 -16.49 41.59
N THR A 27 -32.64 -17.08 42.04
CA THR A 27 -31.52 -17.40 41.16
C THR A 27 -31.56 -18.85 40.70
N ALA A 28 -30.95 -19.10 39.55
CA ALA A 28 -30.77 -20.42 38.97
C ALA A 28 -29.47 -20.46 38.15
N LEU A 29 -28.97 -21.66 37.89
CA LEU A 29 -27.83 -21.87 37.00
C LEU A 29 -28.32 -22.28 35.62
N VAL A 30 -27.74 -21.70 34.58
CA VAL A 30 -28.02 -22.08 33.19
C VAL A 30 -27.44 -23.48 32.92
N THR A 31 -28.22 -24.34 32.28
CA THR A 31 -27.85 -25.71 31.93
C THR A 31 -27.97 -25.95 30.44
N GLY A 32 -27.34 -27.00 29.92
CA GLY A 32 -27.43 -27.32 28.51
C GLY A 32 -26.72 -28.60 28.13
N LEU A 33 -26.43 -28.74 26.83
CA LEU A 33 -25.78 -29.92 26.28
C LEU A 33 -24.33 -30.04 26.79
N PRO A 34 -23.82 -31.26 27.01
CA PRO A 34 -22.42 -31.49 27.32
C PRO A 34 -21.50 -30.85 26.27
N ASP A 35 -20.35 -30.34 26.73
CA ASP A 35 -19.29 -29.74 25.90
C ASP A 35 -19.69 -28.50 25.07
N ALA A 36 -20.92 -27.99 25.24
CA ALA A 36 -21.36 -26.73 24.67
C ALA A 36 -21.12 -25.57 25.65
N ALA A 37 -20.74 -24.39 25.14
CA ALA A 37 -20.68 -23.17 25.95
C ALA A 37 -22.07 -22.55 26.17
N VAL A 38 -23.00 -22.78 25.24
CA VAL A 38 -24.37 -22.24 25.22
C VAL A 38 -25.30 -23.30 24.64
N THR A 39 -26.51 -23.41 25.17
CA THR A 39 -27.62 -24.15 24.54
C THR A 39 -28.85 -23.24 24.53
N THR A 40 -29.27 -22.81 23.34
CA THR A 40 -30.41 -21.91 23.11
C THR A 40 -31.26 -22.38 21.94
N ASP A 41 -32.50 -21.92 21.86
CA ASP A 41 -33.34 -22.07 20.68
C ASP A 41 -33.53 -20.77 19.89
N ARG A 42 -34.32 -20.85 18.81
CA ARG A 42 -34.65 -19.73 17.90
C ARG A 42 -35.13 -18.47 18.64
N ASN A 43 -35.77 -18.62 19.80
CA ASN A 43 -36.46 -17.53 20.50
C ASN A 43 -35.62 -16.95 21.64
N HIS A 44 -34.30 -17.17 21.65
CA HIS A 44 -33.39 -16.66 22.67
C HIS A 44 -33.81 -17.07 24.09
N ARG A 45 -33.99 -18.38 24.24
CA ARG A 45 -34.38 -19.04 25.50
C ARG A 45 -33.27 -19.94 25.97
N VAL A 46 -33.12 -20.08 27.28
CA VAL A 46 -32.16 -20.99 27.92
C VAL A 46 -32.89 -21.99 28.82
N LYS A 47 -32.24 -23.10 29.14
CA LYS A 47 -32.68 -23.99 30.22
C LYS A 47 -31.91 -23.67 31.49
N VAL A 48 -32.57 -23.89 32.62
CA VAL A 48 -32.04 -23.52 33.94
C VAL A 48 -32.35 -24.62 34.95
N GLN A 49 -31.52 -24.70 35.98
CA GLN A 49 -31.77 -25.49 37.17
C GLN A 49 -31.79 -24.57 38.38
N PHE A 50 -32.93 -24.54 39.09
CA PHE A 50 -33.11 -23.83 40.35
C PHE A 50 -32.45 -24.56 41.52
N HIS A 51 -32.04 -23.80 42.53
CA HIS A 51 -31.34 -24.35 43.71
C HIS A 51 -32.19 -25.28 44.59
N TRP A 52 -33.51 -25.19 44.52
CA TRP A 52 -34.42 -26.07 45.27
C TRP A 52 -34.67 -27.41 44.58
N GLN A 53 -34.25 -27.59 43.31
CA GLN A 53 -34.36 -28.86 42.61
C GLN A 53 -33.38 -29.87 43.23
N ARG A 54 -33.80 -31.14 43.30
CA ARG A 54 -33.10 -32.23 43.98
C ARG A 54 -32.98 -33.45 43.08
N GLY A 55 -31.94 -34.26 43.26
CA GLY A 55 -31.79 -35.50 42.50
C GLY A 55 -30.35 -35.88 42.14
N GLN A 56 -30.15 -36.37 40.92
CA GLN A 56 -28.86 -36.92 40.46
C GLN A 56 -27.71 -35.89 40.42
N ALA A 57 -27.98 -34.65 40.05
CA ALA A 57 -26.96 -33.60 39.91
C ALA A 57 -27.52 -32.22 40.34
N PRO A 58 -27.81 -32.03 41.64
CA PRO A 58 -28.29 -30.76 42.16
C PRO A 58 -27.19 -29.68 42.04
N ASN A 59 -27.61 -28.42 41.97
CA ASN A 59 -26.68 -27.28 42.05
C ASN A 59 -25.85 -27.37 43.34
N PRO A 60 -24.65 -26.75 43.40
CA PRO A 60 -23.84 -26.72 44.62
C PRO A 60 -24.66 -26.34 45.86
N GLY A 61 -24.56 -27.15 46.92
CA GLY A 61 -25.34 -27.01 48.16
C GLY A 61 -26.74 -27.64 48.15
N GLY A 62 -27.21 -28.17 47.00
CA GLY A 62 -28.51 -28.81 46.87
C GLY A 62 -28.54 -30.28 47.34
N LEU A 63 -29.74 -30.82 47.52
CA LEU A 63 -29.97 -32.15 48.07
C LEU A 63 -30.04 -33.22 46.97
N ARG A 64 -29.38 -34.36 47.20
CA ARG A 64 -29.46 -35.54 46.30
C ARG A 64 -30.70 -36.41 46.54
N GLU A 65 -31.26 -36.33 47.74
CA GLU A 65 -32.51 -37.02 48.06
C GLU A 65 -33.69 -36.33 47.35
N THR A 66 -34.49 -37.10 46.62
CA THR A 66 -35.62 -36.57 45.83
C THR A 66 -36.84 -36.24 46.70
N GLY A 67 -36.93 -36.82 47.90
CA GLY A 67 -38.12 -36.78 48.77
C GLY A 67 -39.31 -37.55 48.20
N ASN A 68 -39.11 -38.31 47.11
CA ASN A 68 -40.10 -39.18 46.50
C ASN A 68 -39.53 -40.59 46.44
N LEU A 69 -40.12 -41.52 47.21
CA LEU A 69 -39.65 -42.91 47.26
C LEU A 69 -39.76 -43.64 45.91
N ALA A 70 -40.62 -43.17 45.00
CA ALA A 70 -40.83 -43.75 43.68
C ALA A 70 -39.93 -43.16 42.59
N ASP A 71 -39.47 -41.92 42.76
CA ASP A 71 -38.61 -41.22 41.81
C ASP A 71 -37.20 -41.08 42.40
N LYS A 72 -36.28 -41.94 41.95
CA LYS A 72 -34.90 -41.96 42.43
C LYS A 72 -34.00 -40.97 41.71
N ASP A 73 -34.44 -40.45 40.57
CA ASP A 73 -33.63 -39.58 39.70
C ASP A 73 -33.87 -38.10 40.04
N GLY A 74 -35.10 -37.77 40.43
CA GLY A 74 -35.49 -36.44 40.86
C GLY A 74 -35.61 -35.46 39.70
N ASN A 75 -35.58 -34.17 40.02
CA ASN A 75 -35.82 -33.09 39.07
C ASN A 75 -34.59 -32.18 38.88
N ALA A 76 -33.41 -32.59 39.33
CA ALA A 76 -32.15 -31.88 39.14
C ALA A 76 -31.14 -32.71 38.32
N PRO A 77 -31.31 -32.82 36.99
CA PRO A 77 -30.39 -33.59 36.14
C PRO A 77 -29.09 -32.84 35.80
N GLY A 78 -29.02 -31.52 36.03
CA GLY A 78 -27.80 -30.71 35.86
C GLY A 78 -27.33 -30.53 34.41
N ASN A 79 -28.18 -30.82 33.42
CA ASN A 79 -27.86 -30.79 31.98
C ASN A 79 -29.06 -30.30 31.15
N ASP A 80 -29.07 -30.50 29.82
CA ASP A 80 -30.16 -30.09 28.93
C ASP A 80 -31.52 -30.72 29.28
N ALA A 81 -31.58 -31.80 30.06
CA ALA A 81 -32.86 -32.32 30.57
C ALA A 81 -33.48 -31.44 31.68
N SER A 82 -32.78 -30.39 32.16
CA SER A 82 -33.27 -29.52 33.24
C SER A 82 -34.38 -28.59 32.74
N GLY A 83 -35.56 -28.72 33.35
CA GLY A 83 -36.63 -27.74 33.24
C GLY A 83 -37.18 -27.50 31.83
N THR A 84 -37.77 -26.31 31.65
CA THR A 84 -38.34 -25.83 30.38
C THR A 84 -37.52 -24.68 29.82
N TRP A 85 -37.78 -24.30 28.56
CA TRP A 85 -37.18 -23.13 27.93
C TRP A 85 -37.67 -21.83 28.56
N VAL A 86 -36.76 -21.08 29.16
CA VAL A 86 -37.00 -19.80 29.84
C VAL A 86 -36.55 -18.65 28.95
N ARG A 87 -37.41 -17.65 28.75
CA ARG A 87 -37.07 -16.45 27.97
C ARG A 87 -36.05 -15.58 28.70
N VAL A 88 -35.15 -14.97 27.93
CA VAL A 88 -34.16 -14.02 28.44
C VAL A 88 -34.59 -12.60 28.07
N ALA A 89 -34.68 -11.73 29.08
CA ALA A 89 -34.91 -10.31 28.89
C ALA A 89 -33.64 -9.64 28.36
N GLU A 90 -33.84 -8.70 27.44
CA GLU A 90 -32.77 -7.94 26.78
C GLU A 90 -32.97 -6.44 27.04
N ALA A 91 -31.89 -5.67 27.00
CA ALA A 91 -31.94 -4.22 27.23
C ALA A 91 -32.78 -3.51 26.16
N GLN A 92 -32.72 -3.99 24.92
CA GLN A 92 -33.55 -3.53 23.80
C GLN A 92 -33.93 -4.72 22.92
N SER A 93 -35.19 -4.81 22.49
CA SER A 93 -35.64 -5.88 21.59
C SER A 93 -36.77 -5.41 20.68
N GLY A 94 -36.66 -5.70 19.38
CA GLY A 94 -37.72 -5.46 18.39
C GLY A 94 -37.57 -6.36 17.16
N PRO A 95 -38.37 -6.14 16.10
CA PRO A 95 -38.31 -6.96 14.88
C PRO A 95 -36.95 -6.83 14.16
N ASN A 96 -36.05 -7.80 14.38
CA ASN A 96 -34.69 -7.86 13.81
C ASN A 96 -33.78 -6.66 14.20
N TRP A 97 -33.92 -6.15 15.42
CA TRP A 97 -33.00 -5.17 16.02
C TRP A 97 -33.05 -5.26 17.56
N GLY A 98 -31.96 -4.91 18.24
CA GLY A 98 -31.87 -4.95 19.70
C GLY A 98 -30.53 -5.48 20.21
N SER A 99 -30.45 -5.75 21.51
CA SER A 99 -29.34 -6.49 22.14
C SER A 99 -29.64 -7.99 22.16
N GLN A 100 -28.58 -8.81 22.14
CA GLN A 100 -28.70 -10.24 22.29
C GLN A 100 -27.46 -10.82 22.98
N PHE A 101 -27.59 -11.15 24.27
CA PHE A 101 -26.53 -11.72 25.09
C PHE A 101 -27.02 -13.01 25.74
N THR A 102 -26.80 -14.14 25.06
CA THR A 102 -27.28 -15.43 25.56
C THR A 102 -26.47 -15.86 26.78
N PRO A 103 -27.12 -16.12 27.93
CA PRO A 103 -26.46 -16.65 29.11
C PRO A 103 -25.70 -17.96 28.80
N ARG A 104 -24.49 -18.09 29.33
CA ARG A 104 -23.67 -19.30 29.13
C ARG A 104 -24.03 -20.38 30.14
N ILE A 105 -23.80 -21.63 29.78
CA ILE A 105 -23.97 -22.75 30.69
C ILE A 105 -23.07 -22.52 31.91
N GLY A 106 -23.63 -22.71 33.10
CA GLY A 106 -22.98 -22.45 34.38
C GLY A 106 -23.21 -21.04 34.95
N SER A 107 -23.55 -20.04 34.12
CA SER A 107 -23.80 -18.68 34.60
C SER A 107 -25.03 -18.63 35.51
N GLU A 108 -24.93 -17.81 36.56
CA GLU A 108 -26.06 -17.54 37.44
C GLU A 108 -26.98 -16.46 36.85
N VAL A 109 -28.27 -16.78 36.78
CA VAL A 109 -29.31 -15.89 36.26
C VAL A 109 -30.33 -15.57 37.35
N LEU A 110 -30.82 -14.33 37.33
CA LEU A 110 -31.96 -13.90 38.13
C LEU A 110 -33.24 -14.17 37.34
N ILE A 111 -34.17 -14.88 37.96
CA ILE A 111 -35.45 -15.29 37.39
C ILE A 111 -36.58 -14.59 38.13
N ASP A 112 -37.42 -13.91 37.35
CA ASP A 112 -38.73 -13.43 37.79
C ASP A 112 -39.84 -14.33 37.24
N PHE A 113 -41.02 -14.25 37.84
CA PHE A 113 -42.17 -15.09 37.52
C PHE A 113 -43.34 -14.19 37.16
N ILE A 114 -43.83 -14.27 35.91
CA ILE A 114 -44.91 -13.38 35.45
C ILE A 114 -46.15 -13.62 36.32
N GLU A 115 -46.63 -12.55 36.97
CA GLU A 115 -47.76 -12.59 37.92
C GLU A 115 -47.53 -13.52 39.12
N GLY A 116 -46.27 -13.82 39.46
CA GLY A 116 -45.89 -14.77 40.50
C GLY A 116 -46.12 -16.24 40.14
N ASP A 117 -46.48 -16.54 38.89
CA ASP A 117 -46.71 -17.91 38.43
C ASP A 117 -45.39 -18.67 38.23
N ILE A 118 -45.15 -19.69 39.06
CA ILE A 118 -43.94 -20.52 39.01
C ILE A 118 -43.72 -21.23 37.67
N ASP A 119 -44.78 -21.40 36.87
CA ASP A 119 -44.71 -22.03 35.54
C ASP A 119 -44.39 -21.02 34.42
N ARG A 120 -44.27 -19.72 34.74
CA ARG A 120 -43.96 -18.65 33.78
C ARG A 120 -42.68 -17.89 34.15
N PRO A 121 -41.53 -18.60 34.28
CA PRO A 121 -40.26 -17.96 34.57
C PRO A 121 -39.77 -17.12 33.38
N VAL A 122 -39.06 -16.03 33.69
CA VAL A 122 -38.32 -15.20 32.74
C VAL A 122 -36.99 -14.82 33.40
N VAL A 123 -35.89 -15.00 32.68
CA VAL A 123 -34.58 -14.49 33.09
C VAL A 123 -34.59 -12.97 32.91
N VAL A 124 -34.34 -12.22 33.98
CA VAL A 124 -34.38 -10.75 34.00
C VAL A 124 -33.00 -10.11 34.19
N ALA A 125 -32.01 -10.88 34.66
CA ALA A 125 -30.61 -10.42 34.78
C ALA A 125 -29.63 -11.62 34.84
N GLN A 126 -28.34 -11.33 34.68
CA GLN A 126 -27.23 -12.22 34.98
C GLN A 126 -26.43 -11.66 36.16
N LEU A 127 -25.90 -12.53 37.00
CA LEU A 127 -25.20 -12.16 38.23
C LEU A 127 -23.78 -12.73 38.22
N TYR A 128 -22.82 -11.90 38.65
CA TYR A 128 -21.53 -12.41 39.12
C TYR A 128 -21.70 -13.00 40.52
N ASN A 129 -20.87 -13.98 40.86
CA ASN A 129 -20.87 -14.64 42.16
C ASN A 129 -19.43 -14.99 42.59
N GLY A 130 -19.27 -15.82 43.62
CA GLY A 130 -17.94 -16.20 44.12
C GLY A 130 -17.09 -17.01 43.14
N SER A 131 -17.72 -17.68 42.17
CA SER A 131 -17.06 -18.44 41.10
C SER A 131 -16.92 -17.59 39.84
N ASP A 132 -17.99 -16.91 39.45
CA ASP A 132 -18.04 -16.02 38.29
C ASP A 132 -17.71 -14.59 38.71
N VAL A 133 -16.43 -14.23 38.71
CA VAL A 133 -15.96 -12.89 39.07
C VAL A 133 -16.18 -11.88 37.93
N PRO A 134 -16.43 -10.59 38.23
CA PRO A 134 -16.50 -9.56 37.18
C PRO A 134 -15.17 -9.44 36.42
N PRO A 135 -15.18 -9.05 35.14
CA PRO A 135 -13.96 -8.94 34.32
C PRO A 135 -13.04 -7.78 34.76
N PHE A 136 -13.61 -6.77 35.43
CA PHE A 136 -12.89 -5.60 35.94
C PHE A 136 -13.13 -5.47 37.46
N PRO A 137 -12.63 -6.41 38.29
CA PRO A 137 -12.83 -6.33 39.73
C PRO A 137 -12.12 -5.11 40.30
N ALA A 138 -12.72 -4.49 41.32
CA ALA A 138 -12.16 -3.32 41.99
C ALA A 138 -12.61 -3.25 43.45
N GLY A 139 -12.00 -2.35 44.22
CA GLY A 139 -12.35 -2.13 45.63
C GLY A 139 -11.67 -3.12 46.59
N ALA A 140 -12.27 -3.29 47.76
CA ALA A 140 -11.71 -4.14 48.82
C ALA A 140 -11.49 -5.57 48.32
N ASP A 141 -10.35 -6.16 48.72
CA ASP A 141 -9.95 -7.54 48.42
C ASP A 141 -9.86 -7.91 46.92
N SER A 142 -10.00 -6.94 46.01
CA SER A 142 -9.88 -7.16 44.56
C SER A 142 -8.43 -7.31 44.08
N GLY A 143 -7.47 -6.82 44.87
CA GLY A 143 -6.07 -6.69 44.47
C GLY A 143 -5.83 -5.66 43.36
N ALA A 144 -6.86 -5.00 42.84
CA ALA A 144 -6.76 -4.03 41.75
C ALA A 144 -6.12 -2.71 42.22
N ASN A 145 -5.29 -2.12 41.37
CA ASN A 145 -4.66 -0.82 41.63
C ASN A 145 -5.54 0.38 41.23
N HIS A 146 -6.86 0.20 41.19
CA HIS A 146 -7.82 1.26 40.90
C HIS A 146 -9.10 1.08 41.73
N ALA A 147 -9.78 2.18 42.02
CA ALA A 147 -10.95 2.22 42.90
C ALA A 147 -12.29 2.00 42.16
N GLY A 148 -12.29 1.24 41.05
CA GLY A 148 -13.48 1.03 40.23
C GLY A 148 -13.63 2.03 39.08
N THR A 149 -12.55 2.71 38.71
CA THR A 149 -12.51 3.63 37.56
C THR A 149 -12.53 2.94 36.19
N ILE A 150 -12.40 1.61 36.15
CA ILE A 150 -12.44 0.84 34.89
C ILE A 150 -13.82 0.22 34.74
N SER A 151 -14.41 0.41 33.57
CA SER A 151 -15.67 -0.17 33.15
C SER A 151 -15.61 -0.67 31.70
N GLY A 152 -16.62 -1.40 31.27
CA GLY A 152 -16.75 -1.79 29.86
C GLY A 152 -17.36 -3.18 29.66
N TRP A 153 -16.98 -3.81 28.55
CA TRP A 153 -17.48 -5.10 28.12
C TRP A 153 -16.33 -6.06 27.85
N HIS A 154 -16.46 -7.32 28.27
CA HIS A 154 -15.49 -8.37 28.02
C HIS A 154 -16.24 -9.66 27.68
N SER A 155 -15.94 -10.27 26.54
CA SER A 155 -16.45 -11.58 26.15
C SER A 155 -15.31 -12.56 26.01
N THR A 156 -15.56 -13.83 26.28
CA THR A 156 -14.64 -14.93 25.99
C THR A 156 -15.09 -15.68 24.73
N ALA A 157 -14.19 -16.24 23.96
CA ALA A 157 -14.56 -17.14 22.86
C ALA A 157 -15.34 -18.35 23.42
N HIS A 158 -16.22 -18.96 22.62
CA HIS A 158 -17.02 -20.10 23.09
C HIS A 158 -16.17 -21.34 23.42
N ASP A 159 -14.99 -21.46 22.83
CA ASP A 159 -13.99 -22.49 23.15
C ASP A 159 -12.98 -22.03 24.22
N GLY A 160 -13.14 -20.82 24.76
CA GLY A 160 -12.24 -20.21 25.74
C GLY A 160 -10.89 -19.72 25.18
N SER A 161 -10.65 -19.78 23.86
CA SER A 161 -9.35 -19.50 23.25
C SER A 161 -8.94 -18.02 23.20
N GLY A 162 -9.87 -17.10 23.48
CA GLY A 162 -9.63 -15.67 23.32
C GLY A 162 -10.76 -14.80 23.87
N PHE A 163 -10.70 -13.51 23.56
CA PHE A 163 -11.68 -12.53 24.03
C PHE A 163 -11.86 -11.35 23.07
N ASN A 164 -12.99 -10.66 23.22
CA ASN A 164 -13.17 -9.30 22.72
C ASN A 164 -13.46 -8.39 23.92
N GLN A 165 -12.95 -7.15 23.88
CA GLN A 165 -13.04 -6.25 25.01
C GLN A 165 -13.23 -4.80 24.57
N TRP A 166 -14.13 -4.10 25.25
CA TRP A 166 -14.20 -2.65 25.26
C TRP A 166 -13.94 -2.17 26.70
N VAL A 167 -13.02 -1.23 26.87
CA VAL A 167 -12.63 -0.67 28.16
C VAL A 167 -12.82 0.84 28.12
N VAL A 168 -13.39 1.39 29.18
CA VAL A 168 -13.42 2.81 29.53
C VAL A 168 -12.73 2.94 30.89
N ASP A 169 -11.73 3.82 30.99
CA ASP A 169 -11.02 4.09 32.23
C ASP A 169 -11.16 5.58 32.57
N ASP A 170 -11.92 5.86 33.62
CA ASP A 170 -12.24 7.18 34.15
C ASP A 170 -11.27 7.63 35.26
N THR A 171 -10.08 7.02 35.31
CA THR A 171 -9.04 7.47 36.24
C THR A 171 -8.72 8.95 36.01
N GLN A 172 -8.73 9.73 37.10
CA GLN A 172 -8.57 11.18 37.06
C GLN A 172 -7.34 11.58 36.22
N SER A 173 -7.56 12.47 35.25
CA SER A 173 -6.53 12.98 34.32
C SER A 173 -5.84 11.91 33.45
N GLN A 174 -6.39 10.70 33.39
CA GLN A 174 -5.86 9.57 32.63
C GLN A 174 -6.97 8.86 31.85
N LEU A 175 -7.92 9.65 31.33
CA LEU A 175 -9.05 9.14 30.56
C LEU A 175 -8.56 8.37 29.33
N ARG A 176 -9.08 7.16 29.14
CA ARG A 176 -8.80 6.35 27.95
C ARG A 176 -9.96 5.45 27.57
N MET A 177 -9.95 5.05 26.31
CA MET A 177 -10.78 3.97 25.80
C MET A 177 -9.92 2.95 25.06
N ARG A 178 -10.31 1.67 25.12
CA ARG A 178 -9.71 0.59 24.32
C ARG A 178 -10.80 -0.29 23.75
N LEU A 179 -10.77 -0.51 22.44
CA LEU A 179 -11.50 -1.57 21.76
C LEU A 179 -10.49 -2.61 21.28
N ALA A 180 -10.64 -3.86 21.69
CA ALA A 180 -9.63 -4.91 21.48
C ALA A 180 -10.26 -6.25 21.12
N SER A 181 -9.58 -6.97 20.24
CA SER A 181 -9.73 -8.42 20.06
C SER A 181 -8.40 -9.09 20.38
N SER A 182 -8.44 -10.20 21.12
CA SER A 182 -7.24 -11.01 21.37
C SER A 182 -6.68 -11.60 20.08
N GLN A 183 -7.53 -11.76 19.05
CA GLN A 183 -7.11 -12.24 17.74
C GLN A 183 -6.16 -11.23 17.08
N ALA A 184 -4.94 -11.70 16.83
CA ALA A 184 -3.82 -10.88 16.35
C ALA A 184 -3.55 -9.63 17.21
N ARG A 185 -3.99 -9.62 18.49
CA ARG A 185 -3.86 -8.47 19.39
C ARG A 185 -4.26 -7.14 18.71
N SER A 186 -5.40 -7.16 18.03
CA SER A 186 -5.90 -6.05 17.22
C SER A 186 -6.65 -5.05 18.10
N GLN A 187 -6.21 -3.78 18.11
CA GLN A 187 -6.71 -2.80 19.08
C GLN A 187 -6.79 -1.39 18.48
N LEU A 188 -7.85 -0.67 18.86
CA LEU A 188 -7.94 0.79 18.81
C LEU A 188 -7.86 1.32 20.24
N ASN A 189 -6.86 2.15 20.52
CA ASN A 189 -6.70 2.82 21.81
C ASN A 189 -6.82 4.34 21.63
N LEU A 190 -7.49 5.01 22.57
CA LEU A 190 -7.72 6.46 22.57
C LEU A 190 -7.39 7.05 23.95
N GLY A 191 -6.84 8.25 24.00
CA GLY A 191 -6.56 8.99 25.24
C GLY A 191 -5.22 8.61 25.88
N HIS A 192 -5.23 8.36 27.19
CA HIS A 192 -4.04 8.00 27.98
C HIS A 192 -3.69 6.51 27.83
N LEU A 193 -2.75 6.18 26.95
CA LEU A 193 -2.39 4.81 26.63
C LEU A 193 -1.56 4.19 27.77
N ILE A 194 -1.98 3.02 28.25
CA ILE A 194 -1.26 2.23 29.25
C ILE A 194 -1.13 0.78 28.79
N GLU A 195 -0.18 0.06 29.39
CA GLU A 195 -0.16 -1.40 29.36
C GLU A 195 -1.39 -1.94 30.11
N GLN A 196 -2.02 -2.96 29.55
CA GLN A 196 -3.13 -3.67 30.18
C GLN A 196 -3.07 -5.13 29.77
N ALA A 197 -3.14 -6.02 30.75
CA ALA A 197 -3.17 -7.46 30.53
C ALA A 197 -4.45 -7.89 29.80
N ASP A 198 -4.42 -9.09 29.23
CA ASP A 198 -5.54 -9.72 28.53
C ASP A 198 -6.75 -9.98 29.46
N SER A 199 -6.46 -10.27 30.72
CA SER A 199 -7.44 -10.50 31.79
C SER A 199 -7.11 -9.67 33.03
N GLY A 200 -8.15 -9.31 33.79
CA GLY A 200 -8.03 -8.55 35.03
C GLY A 200 -8.15 -7.04 34.84
N ALA A 201 -8.03 -6.31 35.95
CA ALA A 201 -8.27 -4.86 36.01
C ALA A 201 -7.03 -4.03 36.35
N GLN A 202 -5.84 -4.63 36.29
CA GLN A 202 -4.61 -3.92 36.64
C GLN A 202 -4.26 -2.87 35.58
N ARG A 203 -4.01 -1.65 36.05
CA ARG A 203 -3.44 -0.57 35.24
C ARG A 203 -1.92 -0.74 35.18
N GLY A 204 -1.37 -0.90 33.98
CA GLY A 204 0.07 -1.02 33.76
C GLY A 204 0.77 0.31 33.49
N SER A 205 1.97 0.23 32.93
CA SER A 205 2.83 1.39 32.66
C SER A 205 2.26 2.30 31.58
N TYR A 206 2.57 3.60 31.67
CA TYR A 206 2.24 4.58 30.63
C TYR A 206 2.96 4.27 29.31
N ARG A 207 2.23 4.31 28.19
CA ARG A 207 2.73 4.05 26.84
C ARG A 207 2.66 5.26 25.90
N GLY A 208 1.83 6.26 26.19
CA GLY A 208 1.66 7.43 25.32
C GLY A 208 0.30 8.10 25.46
N GLN A 209 0.06 9.13 24.65
CA GLN A 209 -1.21 9.85 24.57
C GLN A 209 -1.61 10.06 23.11
N GLY A 210 -2.91 10.05 22.83
CA GLY A 210 -3.47 10.26 21.50
C GLY A 210 -4.32 9.08 21.05
N PHE A 211 -4.09 8.58 19.84
CA PHE A 211 -4.70 7.35 19.35
C PHE A 211 -3.64 6.35 18.88
N GLU A 212 -3.92 5.07 19.04
CA GLU A 212 -3.08 3.99 18.52
C GLU A 212 -4.00 2.94 17.86
N LEU A 213 -3.72 2.64 16.60
CA LEU A 213 -4.26 1.47 15.91
C LEU A 213 -3.12 0.45 15.76
N ARG A 214 -3.27 -0.75 16.34
CA ARG A 214 -2.26 -1.81 16.28
C ARG A 214 -2.85 -3.18 15.98
N SER A 215 -2.07 -4.02 15.30
CA SER A 215 -2.34 -5.45 15.11
C SER A 215 -1.02 -6.17 14.84
N ASP A 216 -0.94 -7.44 15.23
CA ASP A 216 0.15 -8.37 14.85
C ASP A 216 -0.14 -9.00 13.45
N ALA A 217 -1.29 -8.68 12.83
CA ALA A 217 -1.68 -9.12 11.49
C ALA A 217 -1.71 -7.95 10.48
N TRP A 218 -2.28 -8.18 9.29
CA TRP A 218 -2.39 -7.16 8.24
C TRP A 218 -3.28 -5.99 8.65
N GLY A 219 -2.86 -4.77 8.29
CA GLY A 219 -3.66 -3.55 8.45
C GLY A 219 -4.00 -2.94 7.09
N VAL A 220 -5.19 -2.35 6.98
CA VAL A 220 -5.59 -1.55 5.82
C VAL A 220 -6.27 -0.26 6.30
N VAL A 221 -5.84 0.87 5.76
CA VAL A 221 -6.56 2.15 5.85
C VAL A 221 -6.99 2.51 4.43
N ARG A 222 -8.29 2.66 4.20
CA ARG A 222 -8.86 2.87 2.87
C ARG A 222 -9.93 3.95 2.92
N GLY A 223 -9.68 5.05 2.21
CA GLY A 223 -10.68 6.08 1.92
C GLY A 223 -10.97 6.11 0.43
N ALA A 224 -12.18 5.72 0.02
CA ALA A 224 -12.54 5.68 -1.40
C ALA A 224 -12.53 7.07 -2.07
N GLU A 225 -12.73 8.13 -1.28
CA GLU A 225 -12.68 9.54 -1.71
C GLU A 225 -11.31 10.19 -1.51
N GLY A 226 -10.34 9.45 -0.98
CA GLY A 226 -9.01 9.95 -0.64
C GLY A 226 -8.65 9.83 0.83
N LEU A 227 -7.40 10.15 1.15
CA LEU A 227 -6.83 10.14 2.49
C LEU A 227 -5.99 11.40 2.69
N LEU A 228 -6.24 12.12 3.78
CA LEU A 228 -5.37 13.18 4.30
C LEU A 228 -4.61 12.63 5.52
N ILE A 229 -3.29 12.62 5.44
CA ILE A 229 -2.40 12.23 6.53
C ILE A 229 -1.59 13.48 6.91
N SER A 230 -1.94 14.08 8.03
CA SER A 230 -1.46 15.40 8.43
C SER A 230 -0.96 15.40 9.87
N SER A 231 0.09 16.20 10.12
CA SER A 231 0.50 16.60 11.47
C SER A 231 0.29 18.10 11.74
N THR A 232 -0.42 18.78 10.85
CA THR A 232 -0.83 20.18 11.02
C THR A 232 -1.94 20.26 12.06
N ALA A 233 -1.70 21.00 13.13
CA ALA A 233 -2.65 21.15 14.22
C ALA A 233 -3.83 22.04 13.83
N ARG A 234 -5.04 21.67 14.28
CA ARG A 234 -6.23 22.51 14.21
C ARG A 234 -6.53 23.07 15.60
N PRO A 235 -6.80 24.38 15.76
CA PRO A 235 -7.17 24.97 17.05
C PRO A 235 -8.37 24.25 17.69
N ALA A 236 -8.36 24.09 19.01
CA ALA A 236 -9.46 23.43 19.71
C ALA A 236 -10.74 24.30 19.72
N ALA A 237 -11.90 23.65 19.56
CA ALA A 237 -13.23 24.23 19.66
C ALA A 237 -14.11 23.34 20.54
N GLY A 238 -14.09 23.59 21.85
CA GLY A 238 -14.76 22.71 22.83
C GLY A 238 -14.13 21.31 22.84
N ALA A 239 -14.95 20.28 22.61
CA ALA A 239 -14.50 18.88 22.50
C ALA A 239 -14.02 18.49 21.08
N SER A 240 -13.98 19.45 20.15
CA SER A 240 -13.61 19.26 18.75
C SER A 240 -12.50 20.26 18.34
N VAL A 241 -12.31 20.47 17.03
CA VAL A 241 -11.38 21.45 16.48
C VAL A 241 -12.10 22.43 15.55
N THR A 242 -11.48 23.59 15.31
CA THR A 242 -11.87 24.53 14.27
C THR A 242 -11.43 23.98 12.91
N SER A 243 -12.34 24.02 11.92
CA SER A 243 -12.19 23.46 10.58
C SER A 243 -12.77 22.06 10.39
N THR A 244 -12.80 21.62 9.14
CA THR A 244 -13.41 20.38 8.68
C THR A 244 -12.36 19.28 8.53
N GLN A 245 -12.81 18.02 8.44
CA GLN A 245 -11.92 16.87 8.46
C GLN A 245 -10.88 16.88 7.32
N MET A 246 -11.25 17.41 6.16
CA MET A 246 -10.44 17.37 4.93
C MET A 246 -9.83 18.74 4.59
N ASP A 247 -9.78 19.67 5.55
CA ASP A 247 -9.06 20.92 5.38
C ASP A 247 -7.55 20.66 5.25
N ALA A 248 -6.99 21.06 4.11
CA ALA A 248 -5.59 20.91 3.74
C ALA A 248 -4.96 22.23 3.22
N GLN A 249 -5.50 23.38 3.62
CA GLN A 249 -5.07 24.70 3.11
C GLN A 249 -3.56 24.94 3.18
N GLU A 250 -2.91 24.50 4.27
CA GLU A 250 -1.47 24.63 4.46
C GLU A 250 -0.68 23.83 3.42
N ALA A 251 -1.09 22.58 3.16
CA ALA A 251 -0.48 21.71 2.16
C ALA A 251 -0.71 22.23 0.73
N VAL A 252 -1.90 22.76 0.45
CA VAL A 252 -2.23 23.41 -0.82
C VAL A 252 -1.31 24.61 -1.06
N ALA A 253 -1.11 25.47 -0.05
CA ALA A 253 -0.22 26.62 -0.16
C ALA A 253 1.24 26.19 -0.43
N GLN A 254 1.73 25.15 0.26
CA GLN A 254 3.06 24.59 0.02
C GLN A 254 3.22 24.06 -1.41
N LEU A 255 2.21 23.34 -1.93
CA LEU A 255 2.22 22.80 -3.29
C LEU A 255 2.15 23.91 -4.36
N LYS A 256 1.38 24.97 -4.13
CA LYS A 256 1.35 26.17 -4.99
C LYS A 256 2.73 26.84 -5.03
N GLY A 257 3.41 26.99 -3.88
CA GLY A 257 4.78 27.48 -3.81
C GLY A 257 5.78 26.60 -4.57
N ALA A 258 5.69 25.27 -4.40
CA ALA A 258 6.52 24.33 -5.15
C ALA A 258 6.23 24.37 -6.67
N GLN A 259 4.98 24.60 -7.08
CA GLN A 259 4.59 24.75 -8.48
C GLN A 259 5.18 26.02 -9.09
N GLN A 260 5.17 27.14 -8.35
CA GLN A 260 5.81 28.37 -8.77
C GLN A 260 7.33 28.19 -8.97
N LEU A 261 8.03 27.56 -8.02
CA LEU A 261 9.46 27.28 -8.14
C LEU A 261 9.77 26.43 -9.39
N ALA A 262 9.00 25.37 -9.62
CA ALA A 262 9.19 24.50 -10.78
C ALA A 262 8.95 25.25 -12.11
N GLN A 263 7.97 26.16 -12.15
CA GLN A 263 7.73 27.01 -13.31
C GLN A 263 8.91 27.96 -13.57
N THR A 264 9.36 28.70 -12.56
CA THR A 264 10.47 29.66 -12.70
C THR A 264 11.77 28.97 -13.16
N MET A 265 12.10 27.82 -12.58
CA MET A 265 13.28 27.04 -13.00
C MET A 265 13.11 26.46 -14.41
N GLY A 266 11.91 25.99 -14.76
CA GLY A 266 11.59 25.52 -16.10
C GLY A 266 11.72 26.62 -17.17
N ASP A 267 11.26 27.83 -16.86
CA ASP A 267 11.38 28.98 -17.76
C ASP A 267 12.85 29.38 -17.96
N ALA A 268 13.65 29.43 -16.89
CA ALA A 268 15.08 29.73 -16.97
C ALA A 268 15.85 28.66 -17.78
N ALA A 269 15.53 27.37 -17.55
CA ALA A 269 16.10 26.26 -18.32
C ALA A 269 15.75 26.38 -19.81
N THR A 270 14.50 26.69 -20.13
CA THR A 270 14.02 26.86 -21.52
C THR A 270 14.72 28.02 -22.22
N GLN A 271 14.96 29.14 -21.52
CA GLN A 271 15.72 30.28 -22.05
C GLN A 271 17.17 29.91 -22.41
N GLN A 272 17.75 28.94 -21.70
CA GLN A 272 19.09 28.39 -21.96
C GLN A 272 19.06 27.15 -22.88
N GLN A 273 17.97 26.97 -23.63
CA GLN A 273 17.76 25.85 -24.56
C GLN A 273 17.82 24.45 -23.93
N ALA A 274 17.74 24.36 -22.60
CA ALA A 274 17.68 23.09 -21.91
C ALA A 274 16.31 22.43 -22.13
N LEU A 275 16.30 21.11 -22.38
CA LEU A 275 15.06 20.39 -22.63
C LEU A 275 14.19 20.33 -21.36
N HIS A 276 12.89 20.59 -21.53
CA HIS A 276 11.90 20.63 -20.46
C HIS A 276 10.57 19.97 -20.92
N SER A 277 9.78 19.47 -19.96
CA SER A 277 8.47 18.85 -20.22
C SER A 277 7.32 19.72 -19.69
N ALA A 278 6.64 20.41 -20.61
CA ALA A 278 5.45 21.19 -20.28
C ALA A 278 4.31 20.33 -19.70
N ASP A 279 4.17 19.10 -20.21
CA ASP A 279 3.16 18.13 -19.73
C ASP A 279 3.40 17.77 -18.26
N ALA A 280 4.66 17.61 -17.83
CA ALA A 280 4.99 17.36 -16.44
C ALA A 280 4.60 18.57 -15.56
N LEU A 281 4.90 19.81 -15.96
CA LEU A 281 4.45 20.99 -15.21
C LEU A 281 2.91 21.09 -15.14
N GLN A 282 2.21 20.69 -16.21
CA GLN A 282 0.75 20.63 -16.22
C GLN A 282 0.22 19.59 -15.23
N ALA A 283 0.79 18.39 -15.18
CA ALA A 283 0.38 17.35 -14.24
C ALA A 283 0.46 17.81 -12.77
N LYS A 284 1.44 18.65 -12.42
CA LYS A 284 1.52 19.27 -11.09
C LYS A 284 0.36 20.23 -10.80
N ARG A 285 -0.06 21.04 -11.78
CA ARG A 285 -1.24 21.93 -11.66
C ARG A 285 -2.53 21.12 -11.54
N ASP A 286 -2.64 20.04 -12.31
CA ASP A 286 -3.80 19.14 -12.28
C ASP A 286 -3.93 18.46 -10.91
N PHE A 287 -2.81 18.06 -10.29
CA PHE A 287 -2.84 17.51 -8.93
C PHE A 287 -3.31 18.53 -7.89
N ILE A 288 -2.82 19.78 -7.94
CA ILE A 288 -3.30 20.84 -7.04
C ILE A 288 -4.81 21.04 -7.20
N SER A 289 -5.32 21.00 -8.44
CA SER A 289 -6.75 21.11 -8.73
C SER A 289 -7.58 19.94 -8.16
N ILE A 290 -6.98 18.76 -7.97
CA ILE A 290 -7.66 17.62 -7.33
C ILE A 290 -7.85 17.88 -5.83
N ILE A 291 -6.87 18.45 -5.14
CA ILE A 291 -6.93 18.64 -3.69
C ILE A 291 -7.52 20.00 -3.27
N ASP A 292 -7.54 20.99 -4.18
CA ASP A 292 -8.12 22.32 -4.00
C ASP A 292 -9.12 22.65 -5.13
N PRO A 293 -10.32 22.03 -5.13
CA PRO A 293 -11.35 22.32 -6.13
C PRO A 293 -11.91 23.75 -6.05
N ALA A 294 -11.70 24.46 -4.93
CA ALA A 294 -12.17 25.83 -4.74
C ALA A 294 -11.46 26.80 -5.71
N ASP A 295 -10.22 26.51 -6.11
CA ASP A 295 -9.49 27.24 -7.16
C ASP A 295 -10.25 27.22 -8.53
N GLN A 296 -11.15 26.25 -8.73
CA GLN A 296 -12.00 26.13 -9.93
C GLN A 296 -13.46 26.57 -9.73
N GLY A 297 -13.82 27.09 -8.55
CA GLY A 297 -15.17 27.62 -8.27
C GLY A 297 -16.30 26.59 -8.28
N LYS A 298 -16.01 25.29 -8.18
CA LYS A 298 -17.02 24.22 -8.20
C LYS A 298 -16.68 23.11 -7.22
N HIS A 299 -17.49 22.95 -6.18
CA HIS A 299 -17.56 21.68 -5.47
C HIS A 299 -18.64 20.83 -6.14
N PRO A 300 -18.35 19.64 -6.68
CA PRO A 300 -19.40 18.73 -7.10
C PRO A 300 -20.26 18.42 -5.86
N GLY A 301 -21.57 18.71 -5.91
CA GLY A 301 -22.46 18.59 -4.75
C GLY A 301 -22.44 17.19 -4.12
N SER A 302 -22.23 16.16 -4.94
CA SER A 302 -22.03 14.78 -4.52
C SER A 302 -20.75 14.21 -5.14
N VAL A 303 -19.92 13.53 -4.35
CA VAL A 303 -18.89 12.60 -4.86
C VAL A 303 -19.26 11.22 -4.31
N ASN A 304 -19.48 10.26 -5.21
CA ASN A 304 -19.94 8.90 -4.88
C ASN A 304 -21.15 8.82 -3.92
N GLY A 305 -22.10 9.76 -4.04
CA GLY A 305 -23.35 9.73 -3.28
C GLY A 305 -23.32 10.45 -1.92
N GLN A 306 -22.20 11.09 -1.55
CA GLN A 306 -22.11 11.89 -0.32
C GLN A 306 -22.20 13.38 -0.61
N ASP A 307 -23.23 14.00 -0.04
CA ASP A 307 -23.45 15.43 -0.03
C ASP A 307 -22.45 16.12 0.92
N ALA A 308 -21.70 17.09 0.39
CA ALA A 308 -20.56 17.68 1.08
C ALA A 308 -20.85 19.15 1.44
N PHE A 309 -21.55 19.39 2.54
CA PHE A 309 -22.01 20.74 2.96
C PHE A 309 -21.63 21.06 4.40
N LYS A 310 -21.38 22.34 4.67
CA LYS A 310 -21.30 22.88 6.04
C LYS A 310 -22.73 23.06 6.58
N SER A 311 -22.90 23.08 7.89
CA SER A 311 -24.18 23.45 8.49
C SER A 311 -24.36 24.97 8.49
N LYS A 312 -25.59 25.45 8.32
CA LYS A 312 -25.91 26.87 8.59
C LYS A 312 -25.54 27.21 10.02
N GLU A 313 -25.08 28.44 10.26
CA GLU A 313 -24.70 28.91 11.59
C GLU A 313 -25.84 28.69 12.59
N GLY A 314 -25.55 28.04 13.72
CA GLY A 314 -26.53 27.74 14.78
C GLY A 314 -27.61 26.71 14.43
N SER A 315 -27.52 26.01 13.29
CA SER A 315 -28.51 25.03 12.82
C SER A 315 -27.88 23.66 12.53
N ARG A 316 -28.73 22.62 12.45
CA ARG A 316 -28.35 21.29 11.96
C ARG A 316 -28.62 21.11 10.46
N GLU A 317 -29.21 22.11 9.81
CA GLU A 317 -29.50 22.08 8.38
C GLU A 317 -28.24 22.37 7.55
N SER A 318 -28.08 21.63 6.45
CA SER A 318 -27.02 21.87 5.46
C SER A 318 -27.15 23.25 4.80
N ASP A 319 -26.02 23.93 4.64
CA ASP A 319 -25.84 25.10 3.80
C ASP A 319 -25.23 24.67 2.46
N THR A 320 -26.08 24.52 1.44
CA THR A 320 -25.66 24.10 0.11
C THR A 320 -24.82 25.15 -0.62
N ALA A 321 -24.78 26.39 -0.13
CA ALA A 321 -23.91 27.43 -0.66
C ALA A 321 -22.48 27.33 -0.11
N GLN A 322 -22.26 26.58 0.97
CA GLN A 322 -20.95 26.38 1.60
C GLN A 322 -20.56 24.91 1.62
N PRO A 323 -19.97 24.41 0.53
CA PRO A 323 -19.45 23.05 0.51
C PRO A 323 -18.30 22.87 1.51
N VAL A 324 -18.20 21.68 2.07
CA VAL A 324 -17.04 21.30 2.90
C VAL A 324 -15.82 21.01 2.01
N GLU A 325 -14.64 21.30 2.55
CA GLU A 325 -13.36 20.93 1.97
C GLU A 325 -13.34 19.43 1.67
N LYS A 326 -12.92 19.05 0.46
CA LYS A 326 -12.75 17.65 0.02
C LYS A 326 -11.87 17.60 -1.22
N PHE A 327 -11.30 16.43 -1.51
CA PHE A 327 -10.65 16.19 -2.79
C PHE A 327 -11.69 15.95 -3.88
N ALA A 328 -11.46 16.49 -5.08
CA ALA A 328 -12.30 16.31 -6.26
C ALA A 328 -12.21 14.90 -6.86
N LYS A 329 -11.11 14.19 -6.57
CA LYS A 329 -10.85 12.79 -6.94
C LYS A 329 -10.09 12.12 -5.80
N ALA A 330 -10.15 10.79 -5.74
CA ALA A 330 -9.40 10.01 -4.77
C ALA A 330 -7.89 10.31 -4.89
N ALA A 331 -7.31 10.84 -3.81
CA ALA A 331 -5.90 11.14 -3.69
C ALA A 331 -5.41 10.85 -2.26
N VAL A 332 -4.12 10.55 -2.11
CA VAL A 332 -3.47 10.51 -0.79
C VAL A 332 -2.58 11.74 -0.68
N LEU A 333 -2.89 12.62 0.26
CA LEU A 333 -2.07 13.78 0.59
C LEU A 333 -1.40 13.54 1.94
N MET A 334 -0.07 13.54 1.96
CA MET A 334 0.74 13.44 3.16
C MET A 334 1.47 14.76 3.38
N GLU A 335 1.29 15.36 4.55
CA GLU A 335 1.88 16.66 4.87
C GLU A 335 2.33 16.74 6.33
N SER A 336 3.35 17.56 6.57
CA SER A 336 3.81 17.93 7.90
C SER A 336 4.36 19.35 7.87
N PRO A 337 4.12 20.16 8.92
CA PRO A 337 4.76 21.47 9.05
C PRO A 337 6.26 21.36 9.38
N ALA A 338 6.76 20.18 9.76
CA ALA A 338 8.15 19.98 10.16
C ALA A 338 8.92 19.06 9.20
N ASN A 339 8.69 17.74 9.24
CA ASN A 339 9.48 16.76 8.49
C ASN A 339 8.64 15.56 8.10
N ILE A 340 8.96 14.94 6.96
CA ILE A 340 8.43 13.64 6.53
C ILE A 340 9.63 12.74 6.21
N ASN A 341 9.63 11.50 6.71
CA ASN A 341 10.70 10.53 6.48
C ASN A 341 10.16 9.25 5.85
N TRP A 342 10.86 8.74 4.84
CA TRP A 342 10.60 7.44 4.21
C TRP A 342 11.85 6.55 4.36
N ALA A 343 11.81 5.64 5.34
CA ALA A 343 12.94 4.75 5.64
C ALA A 343 12.52 3.28 5.55
N SER A 344 13.43 2.44 5.06
CA SER A 344 13.29 0.99 4.96
C SER A 344 14.64 0.34 5.22
N ALA A 345 14.67 -0.79 5.93
CA ALA A 345 15.89 -1.56 6.13
C ALA A 345 16.31 -2.35 4.88
N ALA A 346 15.37 -2.58 3.96
CA ALA A 346 15.62 -3.23 2.68
C ALA A 346 15.56 -2.17 1.57
N SER A 347 14.46 -2.12 0.84
CA SER A 347 14.28 -1.23 -0.31
C SER A 347 13.13 -0.26 -0.10
N THR A 348 13.27 0.93 -0.67
CA THR A 348 12.19 1.91 -0.87
C THR A 348 11.99 2.09 -2.37
N VAL A 349 10.75 1.97 -2.87
CA VAL A 349 10.42 2.12 -4.30
C VAL A 349 9.45 3.29 -4.47
N LEU A 350 9.81 4.23 -5.35
CA LEU A 350 8.95 5.32 -5.78
C LEU A 350 8.57 5.09 -7.24
N TYR A 351 7.28 4.96 -7.51
CA TYR A 351 6.77 4.66 -8.85
C TYR A 351 5.56 5.56 -9.14
N ALA A 352 5.57 6.14 -10.34
CA ALA A 352 4.43 6.81 -10.93
C ALA A 352 4.27 6.26 -12.35
N GLY A 353 3.04 5.88 -12.73
CA GLY A 353 2.75 5.44 -14.11
C GLY A 353 2.81 6.57 -15.14
N GLU A 354 2.84 7.82 -14.66
CA GLU A 354 2.96 9.03 -15.47
C GLU A 354 4.18 9.85 -15.01
N ASN A 355 3.96 10.86 -14.16
CA ASN A 355 4.99 11.83 -13.77
C ASN A 355 5.40 11.69 -12.30
N LEU A 356 6.70 11.75 -12.02
CA LEU A 356 7.26 11.87 -10.67
C LEU A 356 7.90 13.25 -10.51
N HIS A 357 7.41 14.03 -9.54
CA HIS A 357 7.97 15.35 -9.21
C HIS A 357 8.72 15.31 -7.88
N TRP A 358 9.98 15.72 -7.91
CA TRP A 358 10.77 16.03 -6.72
C TRP A 358 11.12 17.51 -6.75
N THR A 359 10.62 18.28 -5.78
CA THR A 359 10.89 19.72 -5.69
C THR A 359 11.40 20.03 -4.28
N SER A 360 12.57 20.66 -4.20
CA SER A 360 13.16 21.19 -2.97
C SER A 360 13.31 22.70 -3.12
N GLN A 361 12.91 23.48 -2.11
CA GLN A 361 13.16 24.93 -2.11
C GLN A 361 14.60 25.28 -1.66
N GLY A 362 15.22 24.39 -0.88
CA GLY A 362 16.65 24.42 -0.56
C GLY A 362 17.41 23.35 -1.34
N ASP A 363 18.46 22.80 -0.74
CA ASP A 363 19.35 21.84 -1.38
C ASP A 363 18.71 20.45 -1.58
N THR A 364 19.17 19.74 -2.61
CA THR A 364 18.83 18.33 -2.85
C THR A 364 20.11 17.50 -2.86
N HIS A 365 20.17 16.48 -2.01
CA HIS A 365 21.29 15.55 -1.92
C HIS A 365 20.88 14.15 -2.38
N TRP A 366 21.65 13.59 -3.32
CA TRP A 366 21.56 12.18 -3.69
C TRP A 366 22.88 11.50 -3.34
N THR A 367 22.81 10.46 -2.53
CA THR A 367 23.99 9.73 -2.07
C THR A 367 23.70 8.24 -2.18
N ALA A 368 24.59 7.52 -2.84
CA ALA A 368 24.59 6.07 -2.93
C ALA A 368 25.95 5.56 -2.46
N ALA A 369 25.96 4.49 -1.67
CA ALA A 369 27.20 3.85 -1.25
C ALA A 369 27.89 3.13 -2.42
N ASP A 370 27.08 2.54 -3.32
CA ASP A 370 27.54 1.82 -4.50
C ASP A 370 27.35 2.67 -5.76
N THR A 371 26.19 2.57 -6.41
CA THR A 371 25.94 3.19 -7.73
C THR A 371 24.77 4.15 -7.68
N ALA A 372 24.97 5.36 -8.23
CA ALA A 372 23.89 6.28 -8.61
C ALA A 372 23.77 6.29 -10.14
N SER A 373 22.59 5.93 -10.67
CA SER A 373 22.35 5.84 -12.11
C SER A 373 21.11 6.63 -12.53
N LEU A 374 21.22 7.36 -13.64
CA LEU A 374 20.09 8.03 -14.30
C LEU A 374 19.93 7.45 -15.71
N ALA A 375 18.74 6.96 -16.03
CA ALA A 375 18.39 6.48 -17.35
C ALA A 375 17.05 7.09 -17.79
N ALA A 376 17.03 7.71 -18.98
CA ALA A 376 15.85 8.35 -19.54
C ALA A 376 15.55 7.78 -20.93
N GLY A 377 14.28 7.49 -21.23
CA GLY A 377 13.87 6.93 -22.52
C GLY A 377 13.82 7.93 -23.67
N LYS A 378 13.87 9.24 -23.37
CA LYS A 378 13.89 10.32 -24.37
C LYS A 378 15.08 11.24 -24.16
N ALA A 379 15.02 12.09 -23.13
CA ALA A 379 16.03 13.09 -22.84
C ALA A 379 16.41 13.10 -21.36
N ALA A 380 17.68 13.37 -21.08
CA ALA A 380 18.19 13.67 -19.75
C ALA A 380 18.83 15.06 -19.79
N THR A 381 18.36 15.97 -18.93
CA THR A 381 18.83 17.36 -18.87
C THR A 381 19.47 17.61 -17.51
N LEU A 382 20.68 18.17 -17.51
CA LEU A 382 21.31 18.75 -16.32
C LEU A 382 21.45 20.25 -16.55
N PHE A 383 20.77 21.04 -15.73
CA PHE A 383 20.76 22.50 -15.83
C PHE A 383 21.06 23.11 -14.46
N ALA A 384 22.02 24.02 -14.42
CA ALA A 384 22.30 24.87 -13.26
C ALA A 384 22.16 26.33 -13.70
N HIS A 385 21.24 27.06 -13.06
CA HIS A 385 21.05 28.48 -13.36
C HIS A 385 22.25 29.32 -12.89
N ASP A 386 22.77 29.01 -11.71
CA ASP A 386 23.92 29.68 -11.10
C ASP A 386 24.82 28.63 -10.40
N GLY A 387 26.08 28.95 -10.18
CA GLY A 387 27.07 28.07 -9.53
C GLY A 387 27.75 27.02 -10.42
N GLY A 388 27.21 26.74 -11.62
CA GLY A 388 27.80 25.85 -12.62
C GLY A 388 27.61 24.34 -12.35
N ILE A 389 28.23 23.50 -13.19
CA ILE A 389 28.17 22.03 -13.10
C ILE A 389 29.59 21.50 -12.84
N GLN A 390 29.71 20.59 -11.88
CA GLN A 390 30.96 19.89 -11.56
C GLN A 390 30.78 18.38 -11.66
N ALA A 391 31.69 17.71 -12.35
CA ALA A 391 31.73 16.26 -12.48
C ALA A 391 33.15 15.74 -12.19
N TYR A 392 33.29 15.01 -11.09
CA TYR A 392 34.56 14.46 -10.64
C TYR A 392 34.46 12.95 -10.48
N ALA A 393 35.37 12.20 -11.10
CA ALA A 393 35.64 10.82 -10.73
C ALA A 393 36.86 10.80 -9.81
N GLY A 394 36.66 10.53 -8.51
CA GLY A 394 37.77 10.45 -7.56
C GLY A 394 38.75 9.31 -7.89
N ASN A 395 38.21 8.22 -8.44
CA ASN A 395 38.95 7.13 -9.06
C ASN A 395 38.18 6.64 -10.30
N GLY A 396 38.91 6.20 -11.33
CA GLY A 396 38.32 5.75 -12.59
C GLY A 396 38.08 6.89 -13.60
N PRO A 397 37.67 6.55 -14.83
CA PRO A 397 37.54 7.51 -15.92
C PRO A 397 36.23 8.31 -15.86
N VAL A 398 36.26 9.54 -16.36
CA VAL A 398 35.07 10.26 -16.83
C VAL A 398 34.95 10.03 -18.33
N SER A 399 33.76 9.63 -18.80
CA SER A 399 33.49 9.35 -20.21
C SER A 399 32.25 10.11 -20.68
N LEU A 400 32.39 10.84 -21.79
CA LEU A 400 31.31 11.54 -22.48
C LEU A 400 31.23 11.02 -23.92
N GLN A 401 30.08 10.49 -24.33
CA GLN A 401 29.93 9.83 -25.63
C GLN A 401 28.57 10.16 -26.25
N ALA A 402 28.58 10.52 -27.53
CA ALA A 402 27.39 10.59 -28.38
C ALA A 402 27.58 9.60 -29.54
N HIS A 403 26.82 8.50 -29.53
CA HIS A 403 27.07 7.38 -30.45
C HIS A 403 26.49 7.58 -31.84
N THR A 404 25.29 8.14 -31.91
CA THR A 404 24.53 8.28 -33.16
C THR A 404 24.37 9.73 -33.60
N ASP A 405 24.83 10.68 -32.78
CA ASP A 405 24.62 12.11 -32.97
C ASP A 405 25.84 12.92 -32.51
N ALA A 406 25.81 14.24 -32.69
CA ALA A 406 26.89 15.13 -32.35
C ALA A 406 27.16 15.22 -30.84
N LEU A 407 28.43 15.31 -30.48
CA LEU A 407 28.87 15.78 -29.16
C LEU A 407 29.34 17.24 -29.30
N GLU A 408 28.64 18.16 -28.64
CA GLU A 408 28.99 19.59 -28.63
C GLU A 408 29.53 20.00 -27.26
N ILE A 409 30.67 20.69 -27.25
CA ILE A 409 31.26 21.33 -26.06
C ILE A 409 31.50 22.79 -26.41
N LEU A 410 30.73 23.68 -25.79
CA LEU A 410 30.75 25.11 -26.05
C LEU A 410 31.01 25.89 -24.76
N ALA A 411 31.82 26.94 -24.84
CA ALA A 411 31.95 27.95 -23.80
C ALA A 411 32.01 29.35 -24.45
N ASP A 412 31.40 30.34 -23.80
CA ASP A 412 31.54 31.77 -24.18
C ASP A 412 32.96 32.30 -23.89
N LYS A 413 33.65 31.64 -22.96
CA LYS A 413 35.04 31.91 -22.58
C LYS A 413 35.94 30.76 -23.04
N ASP A 414 37.05 30.58 -22.35
CA ASP A 414 38.05 29.58 -22.70
C ASP A 414 37.54 28.16 -22.50
N VAL A 415 37.88 27.28 -23.44
CA VAL A 415 37.83 25.83 -23.27
C VAL A 415 39.26 25.34 -23.06
N SER A 416 39.53 24.72 -21.90
CA SER A 416 40.85 24.17 -21.56
C SER A 416 40.80 22.64 -21.53
N VAL A 417 41.65 21.99 -22.34
CA VAL A 417 41.83 20.54 -22.36
C VAL A 417 43.26 20.24 -21.92
N ILE A 418 43.43 19.60 -20.77
CA ILE A 418 44.73 19.40 -20.12
C ILE A 418 44.90 17.93 -19.72
N SER A 419 45.98 17.31 -20.18
CA SER A 419 46.53 16.07 -19.63
C SER A 419 47.82 16.40 -18.89
N VAL A 420 47.90 16.08 -17.60
CA VAL A 420 49.03 16.48 -16.74
C VAL A 420 50.23 15.54 -16.90
N ASN A 421 49.98 14.24 -17.05
CA ASN A 421 51.03 13.22 -17.00
C ASN A 421 51.24 12.51 -18.34
N GLU A 422 50.23 12.47 -19.20
CA GLU A 422 50.26 11.67 -20.43
C GLU A 422 49.99 12.56 -21.67
N GLY A 423 49.11 12.14 -22.58
CA GLY A 423 48.84 12.83 -23.84
C GLY A 423 47.41 13.31 -23.99
N ILE A 424 47.19 14.12 -25.02
CA ILE A 424 45.87 14.47 -25.56
C ILE A 424 45.80 13.90 -26.97
N GLU A 425 44.80 13.05 -27.22
CA GLU A 425 44.55 12.48 -28.54
C GLU A 425 43.27 13.06 -29.16
N ILE A 426 43.40 13.68 -30.33
CA ILE A 426 42.26 14.15 -31.13
C ILE A 426 42.25 13.33 -32.42
N LYS A 427 41.25 12.47 -32.57
CA LYS A 427 41.14 11.53 -33.68
C LYS A 427 39.79 11.72 -34.37
N ALA A 428 39.77 11.69 -35.71
CA ALA A 428 38.54 11.70 -36.49
C ALA A 428 38.71 10.82 -37.74
N ARG A 429 37.60 10.22 -38.21
CA ARG A 429 37.60 9.36 -39.40
C ARG A 429 37.69 10.16 -40.71
N GLN A 430 37.04 11.31 -40.77
CA GLN A 430 36.93 12.11 -42.00
C GLN A 430 37.83 13.35 -41.96
N LYS A 431 37.71 14.17 -40.91
CA LYS A 431 38.31 15.51 -40.88
C LYS A 431 38.55 16.00 -39.46
N ILE A 432 39.71 16.64 -39.23
CA ILE A 432 39.99 17.48 -38.05
C ILE A 432 40.25 18.90 -38.53
N VAL A 433 39.62 19.89 -37.91
CA VAL A 433 39.86 21.33 -38.16
C VAL A 433 40.19 22.01 -36.84
N LEU A 434 41.36 22.64 -36.78
CA LEU A 434 41.75 23.56 -35.72
C LEU A 434 41.77 24.97 -36.30
N GLN A 435 40.94 25.87 -35.79
CA GLN A 435 40.76 27.20 -36.37
C GLN A 435 40.77 28.29 -35.31
N ALA A 436 41.48 29.38 -35.58
CA ALA A 436 41.47 30.61 -34.80
C ALA A 436 41.43 31.82 -35.76
N GLY A 437 40.31 32.52 -35.81
CA GLY A 437 40.07 33.59 -36.80
C GLY A 437 40.20 33.06 -38.23
N GLN A 438 41.09 33.65 -39.03
CA GLN A 438 41.37 33.24 -40.41
C GLN A 438 42.53 32.23 -40.54
N ALA A 439 43.15 31.82 -39.43
CA ALA A 439 44.20 30.79 -39.44
C ALA A 439 43.59 29.42 -39.12
N SER A 440 43.96 28.39 -39.89
CA SER A 440 43.53 27.02 -39.63
C SER A 440 44.57 25.95 -40.00
N VAL A 441 44.45 24.81 -39.32
CA VAL A 441 45.13 23.56 -39.63
C VAL A 441 44.04 22.51 -39.87
N THR A 442 44.05 21.89 -41.04
CA THR A 442 43.06 20.87 -41.44
C THR A 442 43.76 19.56 -41.77
N LEU A 443 43.29 18.45 -41.18
CA LEU A 443 43.69 17.09 -41.52
C LEU A 443 42.52 16.41 -42.23
N GLU A 444 42.69 16.05 -43.51
CA GLU A 444 41.61 15.48 -44.34
C GLU A 444 42.16 14.65 -45.50
N GLY A 445 41.63 13.43 -45.68
CA GLY A 445 41.98 12.56 -46.83
C GLY A 445 43.47 12.23 -46.94
N GLY A 446 44.19 12.15 -45.81
CA GLY A 446 45.64 11.93 -45.76
C GLY A 446 46.50 13.19 -45.94
N ASN A 447 45.88 14.36 -46.15
CA ASN A 447 46.57 15.64 -46.32
C ASN A 447 46.56 16.45 -45.02
N ILE A 448 47.57 17.31 -44.86
CA ILE A 448 47.63 18.37 -43.85
C ILE A 448 47.66 19.72 -44.58
N THR A 449 46.66 20.56 -44.35
CA THR A 449 46.54 21.89 -44.96
C THR A 449 46.68 22.98 -43.91
N PHE A 450 47.64 23.88 -44.12
CA PHE A 450 47.82 25.11 -43.33
C PHE A 450 47.26 26.29 -44.14
N ALA A 451 46.23 26.96 -43.63
CA ALA A 451 45.69 28.17 -44.24
C ALA A 451 45.87 29.34 -43.27
N CYS A 452 46.70 30.32 -43.64
CA CYS A 452 46.81 31.56 -42.89
C CYS A 452 47.15 32.73 -43.84
N PRO A 453 46.29 33.76 -43.95
CA PRO A 453 46.59 34.92 -44.80
C PRO A 453 47.72 35.80 -44.25
N GLY A 454 48.06 35.63 -42.97
CA GLY A 454 49.21 36.26 -42.33
C GLY A 454 50.52 35.50 -42.56
N THR A 455 51.45 35.66 -41.63
CA THR A 455 52.75 34.99 -41.68
C THR A 455 52.68 33.56 -41.12
N PHE A 456 53.10 32.58 -41.90
CA PHE A 456 53.41 31.23 -41.39
C PHE A 456 54.87 31.19 -40.91
N SER A 457 55.09 31.13 -39.60
CA SER A 457 56.43 31.09 -39.00
C SER A 457 56.70 29.71 -38.39
N VAL A 458 57.75 29.03 -38.86
CA VAL A 458 58.24 27.78 -38.27
C VAL A 458 59.61 28.06 -37.65
N LYS A 459 59.73 27.87 -36.32
CA LYS A 459 60.97 28.13 -35.58
C LYS A 459 61.56 26.80 -35.09
N GLY A 460 62.74 26.43 -35.55
CA GLY A 460 63.45 25.21 -35.14
C GLY A 460 64.96 25.27 -35.40
N GLY A 461 65.75 24.46 -34.70
CA GLY A 461 67.21 24.37 -34.88
C GLY A 461 67.63 23.64 -36.18
N THR A 462 66.74 22.85 -36.79
CA THR A 462 66.97 22.10 -38.05
C THR A 462 65.61 21.73 -38.68
N HIS A 463 65.52 21.65 -40.01
CA HIS A 463 64.30 21.26 -40.73
C HIS A 463 64.58 20.06 -41.65
N ALA A 464 64.44 18.84 -41.14
CA ALA A 464 64.63 17.62 -41.92
C ALA A 464 63.27 17.05 -42.36
N PHE A 465 63.13 16.71 -43.64
CA PHE A 465 61.94 16.07 -44.23
C PHE A 465 62.29 14.65 -44.72
N PRO A 466 62.39 13.65 -43.83
CA PRO A 466 62.63 12.27 -44.23
C PRO A 466 61.44 11.68 -45.01
N GLY A 467 61.67 10.56 -45.72
CA GLY A 467 60.63 9.86 -46.49
C GLY A 467 59.45 9.39 -45.63
N GLY A 468 58.26 9.28 -46.25
CA GLY A 468 57.01 9.03 -45.53
C GLY A 468 56.92 7.66 -44.86
N MET A 469 56.33 7.64 -43.67
CA MET A 469 55.94 6.44 -42.92
C MET A 469 54.40 6.44 -42.81
N SER A 470 53.75 5.32 -43.12
CA SER A 470 52.29 5.18 -43.01
C SER A 470 51.92 4.63 -41.64
N VAL A 471 51.04 5.34 -40.93
CA VAL A 471 50.45 4.90 -39.66
C VAL A 471 48.95 5.18 -39.72
N SER A 472 48.12 4.16 -39.53
CA SER A 472 46.66 4.30 -39.46
C SER A 472 46.24 4.50 -38.00
N PRO A 473 45.42 5.52 -37.67
CA PRO A 473 44.92 5.68 -36.31
C PRO A 473 43.96 4.55 -35.97
N ASP A 474 44.15 3.93 -34.80
CA ASP A 474 43.19 3.00 -34.22
C ASP A 474 42.02 3.82 -33.65
N LEU A 475 40.86 3.72 -34.31
CA LEU A 475 39.60 4.35 -33.92
C LEU A 475 38.71 3.28 -33.30
N MET A 476 38.26 3.50 -32.07
CA MET A 476 37.27 2.62 -31.44
C MET A 476 35.98 2.63 -32.27
N ALA A 477 35.46 1.44 -32.61
CA ALA A 477 34.20 1.32 -33.32
C ALA A 477 33.05 1.85 -32.45
N LEU A 478 32.20 2.71 -33.03
CA LEU A 478 30.93 3.06 -32.40
C LEU A 478 30.11 1.77 -32.22
N PRO A 479 29.41 1.58 -31.10
CA PRO A 479 28.45 0.50 -30.95
C PRO A 479 27.45 0.56 -32.10
N ASP A 480 27.33 -0.52 -32.87
CA ASP A 480 26.29 -0.65 -33.89
C ASP A 480 24.92 -0.78 -33.21
N SER A 481 23.88 -0.39 -33.93
CA SER A 481 22.48 -0.42 -33.55
C SER A 481 22.01 -1.78 -32.96
N LYS A 482 20.90 -1.70 -32.20
CA LYS A 482 20.44 -2.61 -31.13
C LYS A 482 20.16 -4.09 -31.47
N TYR A 483 20.54 -4.62 -32.63
CA TYR A 483 20.42 -6.04 -32.94
C TYR A 483 21.69 -6.53 -33.65
N LYS A 484 22.43 -7.45 -33.04
CA LYS A 484 23.42 -8.25 -33.78
C LYS A 484 22.63 -9.16 -34.72
N LEU A 485 22.56 -8.79 -36.00
CA LEU A 485 22.07 -9.69 -37.04
C LEU A 485 23.08 -10.83 -37.20
N PHE A 486 22.58 -12.05 -37.39
CA PHE A 486 23.40 -13.17 -37.79
C PHE A 486 23.57 -13.06 -39.31
N ASP A 487 24.80 -12.92 -39.78
CA ASP A 487 25.10 -12.78 -41.20
C ASP A 487 26.00 -13.91 -41.72
N GLU A 488 25.67 -14.43 -42.91
CA GLU A 488 26.44 -15.50 -43.55
C GLU A 488 26.54 -15.28 -45.07
N ALA A 489 27.69 -15.65 -45.62
CA ALA A 489 27.97 -15.63 -47.06
C ALA A 489 28.71 -16.90 -47.45
N PHE A 490 28.42 -17.44 -48.63
CA PHE A 490 28.94 -18.71 -49.10
C PHE A 490 29.98 -18.51 -50.20
N VAL A 491 31.02 -19.34 -50.22
CA VAL A 491 32.00 -19.41 -51.31
C VAL A 491 31.81 -20.70 -52.08
N VAL A 492 31.36 -20.59 -53.32
CA VAL A 492 31.15 -21.73 -54.20
C VAL A 492 32.46 -22.04 -54.91
N LYS A 493 32.95 -23.28 -54.74
CA LYS A 493 34.19 -23.78 -55.34
C LYS A 493 33.95 -25.08 -56.09
N ASP A 494 34.79 -25.36 -57.08
CA ASP A 494 34.85 -26.66 -57.75
C ASP A 494 35.48 -27.73 -56.82
N PRO A 495 35.43 -29.03 -57.18
CA PRO A 495 36.07 -30.09 -56.38
C PRO A 495 37.60 -29.97 -56.21
N ASN A 496 38.25 -29.12 -57.02
CA ASN A 496 39.68 -28.84 -56.94
C ASN A 496 39.99 -27.58 -56.10
N GLY A 497 38.96 -26.91 -55.55
CA GLY A 497 39.07 -25.74 -54.70
C GLY A 497 39.08 -24.39 -55.43
N ASN A 498 38.87 -24.36 -56.75
CA ASN A 498 38.81 -23.12 -57.52
C ASN A 498 37.43 -22.44 -57.38
N PRO A 499 37.34 -21.12 -57.20
CA PRO A 499 36.06 -20.44 -57.13
C PRO A 499 35.27 -20.55 -58.43
N LEU A 500 33.96 -20.79 -58.32
CA LEU A 500 33.05 -20.86 -59.46
C LEU A 500 32.33 -19.52 -59.64
N SER A 501 32.70 -18.77 -60.68
CA SER A 501 32.10 -17.48 -61.01
C SER A 501 30.79 -17.59 -61.80
N ASN A 502 29.88 -16.64 -61.62
CA ASN A 502 28.61 -16.52 -62.36
C ASN A 502 27.71 -17.76 -62.27
N VAL A 503 27.76 -18.49 -61.15
CA VAL A 503 26.87 -19.62 -60.93
C VAL A 503 25.57 -19.12 -60.29
N PRO A 504 24.41 -19.34 -60.91
CA PRO A 504 23.12 -19.02 -60.31
C PRO A 504 22.90 -19.85 -59.05
N TYR A 505 22.46 -19.18 -57.99
CA TYR A 505 22.13 -19.81 -56.72
C TYR A 505 20.85 -19.20 -56.15
N ARG A 506 20.24 -19.96 -55.24
CA ARG A 506 19.16 -19.51 -54.38
C ARG A 506 19.56 -19.65 -52.93
N ILE A 507 19.36 -18.61 -52.15
CA ILE A 507 19.43 -18.65 -50.69
C ILE A 507 18.04 -18.53 -50.12
N LYS A 508 17.63 -19.45 -49.25
CA LYS A 508 16.39 -19.34 -48.47
C LYS A 508 16.68 -19.10 -47.00
N SER A 509 16.01 -18.10 -46.45
CA SER A 509 16.05 -17.74 -45.04
C SER A 509 14.66 -17.25 -44.58
N SER A 510 14.47 -17.02 -43.29
CA SER A 510 13.27 -16.36 -42.75
C SER A 510 13.07 -14.95 -43.30
N ALA A 511 14.13 -14.30 -43.79
CA ALA A 511 14.06 -13.00 -44.45
C ALA A 511 13.54 -13.07 -45.91
N GLY A 512 13.38 -14.28 -46.46
CA GLY A 512 12.87 -14.54 -47.82
C GLY A 512 13.85 -15.31 -48.73
N ASP A 513 13.36 -15.67 -49.91
CA ASP A 513 14.14 -16.32 -50.97
C ASP A 513 14.91 -15.28 -51.80
N GLN A 514 16.23 -15.41 -51.86
CA GLN A 514 17.10 -14.60 -52.72
C GLN A 514 17.65 -15.43 -53.88
N LEU A 515 17.61 -14.88 -55.09
CA LEU A 515 18.12 -15.47 -56.32
C LEU A 515 19.17 -14.53 -56.91
N ALA A 516 20.40 -15.02 -57.05
CA ALA A 516 21.52 -14.25 -57.57
C ALA A 516 22.56 -15.17 -58.22
N ALA A 517 23.67 -14.60 -58.69
CA ALA A 517 24.80 -15.34 -59.24
C ALA A 517 26.10 -15.02 -58.49
N THR A 518 26.97 -16.01 -58.33
CA THR A 518 28.25 -15.82 -57.62
C THR A 518 29.14 -14.79 -58.32
N THR A 519 29.91 -14.03 -57.55
CA THR A 519 30.90 -13.09 -58.09
C THR A 519 32.08 -13.81 -58.75
N LYS A 520 33.00 -13.07 -59.38
CA LYS A 520 34.24 -13.62 -59.97
C LYS A 520 35.07 -14.47 -58.99
N ASP A 521 34.94 -14.22 -57.69
CA ASP A 521 35.66 -14.91 -56.61
C ASP A 521 34.82 -16.03 -55.96
N GLY A 522 33.70 -16.42 -56.59
CA GLY A 522 32.80 -17.48 -56.15
C GLY A 522 31.92 -17.11 -54.96
N MET A 523 31.86 -15.85 -54.56
CA MET A 523 31.13 -15.39 -53.38
C MET A 523 29.63 -15.20 -53.68
N SER A 524 28.77 -15.59 -52.74
CA SER A 524 27.37 -15.15 -52.68
C SER A 524 27.26 -13.74 -52.10
N GLU A 525 26.13 -13.09 -52.32
CA GLU A 525 25.66 -11.99 -51.49
C GLU A 525 25.50 -12.46 -50.03
N ARG A 526 25.63 -11.50 -49.11
CA ARG A 526 25.53 -11.74 -47.68
C ARG A 526 24.08 -11.69 -47.25
N VAL A 527 23.62 -12.75 -46.60
CA VAL A 527 22.28 -12.84 -46.02
C VAL A 527 22.37 -12.51 -44.53
N SER A 528 21.39 -11.76 -44.04
CA SER A 528 21.31 -11.32 -42.64
C SER A 528 19.94 -11.62 -42.08
N THR A 529 19.90 -12.22 -40.89
CA THR A 529 18.67 -12.68 -40.23
C THR A 529 18.61 -12.17 -38.79
N GLU A 530 17.40 -11.95 -38.28
CA GLU A 530 17.18 -11.44 -36.91
C GLU A 530 17.49 -12.48 -35.82
N ALA A 531 17.52 -13.76 -36.17
CA ALA A 531 17.88 -14.88 -35.30
C ALA A 531 18.77 -15.88 -36.04
N SER A 532 19.61 -16.60 -35.29
CA SER A 532 20.40 -17.70 -35.83
C SER A 532 19.46 -18.75 -36.41
N GLU A 533 19.58 -19.02 -37.70
CA GLU A 533 18.82 -20.04 -38.40
C GLU A 533 19.69 -20.76 -39.42
N ASN A 534 19.23 -21.91 -39.88
CA ASN A 534 19.87 -22.60 -40.99
C ASN A 534 19.40 -21.95 -42.29
N VAL A 535 20.36 -21.42 -43.04
CA VAL A 535 20.14 -20.85 -44.36
C VAL A 535 20.36 -21.94 -45.40
N GLU A 536 19.38 -22.15 -46.30
CA GLU A 536 19.50 -23.14 -47.37
C GLU A 536 20.15 -22.50 -48.59
N PHE A 537 21.35 -22.95 -48.95
CA PHE A 537 22.03 -22.55 -50.19
C PHE A 537 21.87 -23.65 -51.25
N ALA A 538 21.21 -23.33 -52.36
CA ALA A 538 21.02 -24.25 -53.48
C ALA A 538 21.59 -23.66 -54.77
N MET A 539 22.51 -24.38 -55.41
CA MET A 539 22.97 -24.04 -56.76
C MET A 539 21.92 -24.47 -57.78
N GLU A 540 21.49 -23.57 -58.66
CA GLU A 540 20.54 -23.91 -59.72
C GLU A 540 21.32 -24.42 -60.95
N TRP A 541 21.48 -25.75 -61.04
CA TRP A 541 22.09 -26.39 -62.21
C TRP A 541 21.07 -26.52 -63.34
N PHE A 542 21.29 -25.81 -64.45
CA PHE A 542 20.58 -26.07 -65.68
C PHE A 542 21.11 -27.33 -66.36
N LYS A 543 20.18 -28.21 -66.74
CA LYS A 543 20.40 -29.50 -67.41
C LYS A 543 21.18 -29.28 -68.72
N VAL A 544 22.38 -29.82 -68.81
CA VAL A 544 23.17 -29.84 -70.06
C VAL A 544 22.50 -30.81 -71.03
N VAL A 545 21.95 -30.28 -72.13
CA VAL A 545 21.55 -31.08 -73.30
C VAL A 545 22.75 -31.10 -74.27
N PRO A 546 23.22 -32.27 -74.73
CA PRO A 546 24.35 -32.32 -75.64
C PRO A 546 23.91 -31.92 -77.06
N THR A 547 24.47 -30.87 -77.62
CA THR A 547 24.43 -30.60 -79.05
C THR A 547 25.58 -31.32 -79.75
N LYS A 548 25.22 -32.25 -80.66
CA LYS A 548 26.15 -32.87 -81.61
C LYS A 548 26.42 -31.90 -82.77
N THR A 549 27.71 -31.80 -83.11
CA THR A 549 28.36 -31.19 -84.29
C THR A 549 28.18 -29.70 -84.52
#